data_AF-T0KQE7-F1
#
_entry.id   AF-T0KQE7-F1
#
_cell.length_a   1.000
_cell.length_b   1.000
_cell.length_c   1.000
_cell.angle_alpha   90.00
_cell.angle_beta   90.00
_cell.angle_gamma   90.00
#
_symmetry.space_group_name_H-M   'P 1'
#
loop_
_entity.id
_entity.type
_entity.pdbx_description
1 polymer ?
#
loop_
_entity_poly.entity_id
_entity_poly.type
_entity_poly.pdbx_seq_one_letter_code
_entity_poly.pdbx_strand_id
1 'polypeptide(L)'
;MKNTLEQKCKQILIDEGIDETSTIDFEVNEKIHTLSFTYIIETFMSASEESRLVFYSALKKSVDAKDMGVDRFFEGMGQLLLMTHLSKKIEV
;
A
#
# COMPACT_ATOMS: atom_id res chain seq x y z
N MET A 1 -19.46 5.35 6.15
CA MET A 1 -18.62 4.96 7.30
C MET A 1 -17.19 4.87 6.79
N LYS A 2 -16.26 5.67 7.33
CA LYS A 2 -14.83 5.47 7.04
C LYS A 2 -14.45 4.07 7.54
N ASN A 3 -13.74 3.29 6.73
CA ASN A 3 -13.33 1.94 7.10
C ASN A 3 -12.38 2.03 8.31
N THR A 4 -12.73 1.38 9.41
CA THR A 4 -11.96 1.48 10.67
C THR A 4 -10.54 0.92 10.52
N LEU A 5 -10.31 -0.01 9.59
CA LEU A 5 -8.97 -0.54 9.28
C LEU A 5 -8.11 0.44 8.49
N GLU A 6 -8.72 1.23 7.60
CA GLU A 6 -8.02 2.27 6.84
C GLU A 6 -7.42 3.32 7.79
N GLN A 7 -8.24 3.80 8.73
CA GLN A 7 -7.79 4.74 9.75
C GLN A 7 -6.69 4.15 10.64
N LYS A 8 -6.76 2.86 10.96
CA LYS A 8 -5.71 2.16 11.71
C LYS A 8 -4.40 2.07 10.92
N CYS A 9 -4.45 1.81 9.62
CA CYS A 9 -3.25 1.80 8.77
C CYS A 9 -2.60 3.18 8.73
N LYS A 10 -3.40 4.22 8.53
CA LYS A 10 -2.95 5.63 8.53
C LYS A 10 -2.34 6.03 9.88
N GLN A 11 -3.00 5.66 10.97
CA GLN A 11 -2.50 5.93 12.33
C GLN A 11 -1.14 5.26 12.59
N ILE A 12 -0.94 4.01 12.12
CA ILE A 12 0.35 3.32 12.25
C ILE A 12 1.49 4.13 11.62
N LEU A 13 1.26 4.76 10.45
CA LEU A 13 2.27 5.60 9.81
C LEU A 13 2.58 6.83 10.65
N ILE A 14 1.55 7.51 11.14
CA ILE A 14 1.69 8.71 11.99
C ILE A 14 2.47 8.38 13.27
N ASP A 15 2.16 7.24 13.91
CA ASP A 15 2.81 6.80 15.15
C ASP A 15 4.31 6.54 14.95
N GLU A 16 4.71 6.12 13.74
CA GLU A 16 6.11 5.92 13.34
C GLU A 16 6.76 7.18 12.75
N GLY A 17 6.06 8.33 12.74
CA GLY A 17 6.56 9.58 12.18
C GLY A 17 6.64 9.60 10.65
N ILE A 18 5.91 8.72 9.97
CA ILE A 18 5.84 8.61 8.52
C ILE A 18 4.67 9.44 8.00
N ASP A 19 4.94 10.30 7.01
CA ASP A 19 3.89 11.06 6.33
C ASP A 19 3.04 10.13 5.44
N GLU A 20 1.76 9.98 5.76
CA GLU A 20 0.81 9.16 4.99
C GLU A 20 0.57 9.65 3.55
N THR A 21 0.97 10.88 3.25
CA THR A 21 0.93 11.48 1.92
C THR A 21 2.19 11.22 1.10
N SER A 22 3.20 10.57 1.70
CA SER A 22 4.41 10.12 1.01
C SER A 22 4.09 9.31 -0.24
N THR A 23 4.95 9.44 -1.24
CA THR A 23 4.79 8.82 -2.55
C THR A 23 5.99 7.95 -2.91
N ILE A 24 5.74 6.89 -3.66
CA ILE A 24 6.77 6.07 -4.30
C ILE A 24 6.59 6.13 -5.81
N ASP A 25 7.70 6.30 -6.52
CA ASP A 25 7.77 6.18 -7.97
C ASP A 25 8.06 4.72 -8.37
N PHE A 26 7.26 4.23 -9.31
CA PHE A 26 7.39 2.89 -9.88
C PHE A 26 7.67 3.01 -11.38
N GLU A 27 8.82 2.54 -11.83
CA GLU A 27 9.08 2.41 -13.27
C GLU A 27 8.51 1.07 -13.77
N VAL A 28 7.50 1.15 -14.63
CA VAL A 28 6.86 -0.02 -15.24
C VAL A 28 6.71 0.20 -16.74
N ASN A 29 7.29 -0.68 -17.56
CA ASN A 29 7.31 -0.56 -19.02
C ASN A 29 7.77 0.83 -19.49
N GLU A 30 8.90 1.32 -18.95
CA GLU A 30 9.52 2.62 -19.28
C GLU A 30 8.63 3.84 -18.94
N LYS A 31 7.59 3.65 -18.13
CA LYS A 31 6.72 4.72 -17.62
C LYS A 31 6.81 4.80 -16.10
N ILE A 32 6.97 6.02 -15.60
CA ILE A 32 6.94 6.30 -14.17
C ILE A 32 5.49 6.43 -13.72
N HIS A 33 5.13 5.63 -12.72
CA HIS A 33 3.86 5.68 -12.00
C HIS A 33 4.12 6.08 -10.56
N THR A 34 3.63 7.24 -10.15
CA THR A 34 3.75 7.71 -8.76
C THR A 34 2.50 7.33 -7.98
N LEU A 35 2.65 6.60 -6.88
CA LEU A 35 1.55 6.23 -5.98
C LEU A 35 1.81 6.76 -4.58
N SER A 36 0.78 7.32 -3.93
CA SER A 36 0.85 7.69 -2.51
C SER A 36 0.56 6.49 -1.61
N PHE A 37 1.11 6.51 -0.39
CA PHE A 37 0.77 5.52 0.64
C PHE A 37 -0.73 5.51 0.92
N THR A 38 -1.34 6.69 1.00
CA THR A 38 -2.79 6.85 1.13
C THR A 38 -3.55 6.12 0.02
N TYR A 39 -3.16 6.29 -1.26
CA TYR A 39 -3.82 5.62 -2.38
C TYR A 39 -3.68 4.09 -2.30
N ILE A 40 -2.49 3.59 -1.94
CA ILE A 40 -2.24 2.16 -1.78
C ILE A 40 -3.13 1.61 -0.66
N ILE A 41 -3.14 2.25 0.52
CA ILE A 41 -4.00 1.86 1.65
C ILE A 41 -5.46 1.82 1.21
N GLU A 42 -5.98 2.90 0.63
CA GLU A 42 -7.39 3.00 0.25
C GLU A 42 -7.80 1.92 -0.77
N THR A 43 -6.90 1.60 -1.71
CA THR A 43 -7.14 0.54 -2.69
C THR A 43 -7.29 -0.83 -2.03
N PHE A 44 -6.36 -1.22 -1.14
CA PHE A 44 -6.45 -2.49 -0.43
C PHE A 44 -7.59 -2.52 0.60
N MET A 45 -7.92 -1.37 1.21
CA MET A 45 -9.07 -1.24 2.13
C MET A 45 -10.42 -1.38 1.43
N SER A 46 -10.46 -1.22 0.12
CA SER A 46 -11.64 -1.43 -0.73
C SER A 46 -11.77 -2.88 -1.25
N ALA A 47 -10.78 -3.74 -1.01
CA ALA A 47 -10.78 -5.14 -1.45
C ALA A 47 -11.65 -6.04 -0.54
N SER A 48 -11.55 -7.37 -0.69
CA SER A 48 -12.22 -8.34 0.20
C SER A 48 -11.76 -8.18 1.65
N GLU A 49 -12.59 -8.58 2.61
CA GLU A 49 -12.26 -8.47 4.05
C GLU A 49 -10.95 -9.18 4.41
N GLU A 50 -10.73 -10.37 3.85
CA GLU A 50 -9.48 -11.11 4.01
C GLU A 50 -8.26 -10.31 3.55
N SER A 51 -8.31 -9.72 2.35
CA SER A 51 -7.22 -8.89 1.83
C SER A 51 -6.94 -7.68 2.72
N ARG A 52 -7.97 -7.06 3.31
CA ARG A 52 -7.81 -5.94 4.26
C ARG A 52 -7.05 -6.37 5.50
N LEU A 53 -7.41 -7.53 6.07
CA LEU A 53 -6.79 -8.07 7.27
C LEU A 53 -5.34 -8.49 7.02
N VAL A 54 -5.05 -9.10 5.86
CA VAL A 54 -3.70 -9.45 5.44
C VAL A 54 -2.83 -8.21 5.28
N PHE A 55 -3.33 -7.18 4.58
CA PHE A 55 -2.61 -5.92 4.40
C PHE A 55 -2.27 -5.27 5.75
N TYR A 56 -3.27 -5.09 6.62
CA TYR A 56 -3.07 -4.48 7.94
C TYR A 56 -2.06 -5.26 8.79
N SER A 57 -2.15 -6.60 8.78
CA SER A 57 -1.22 -7.45 9.54
C SER A 57 0.21 -7.36 9.02
N ALA A 58 0.37 -7.28 7.69
CA ALA A 58 1.68 -7.12 7.06
C ALA A 58 2.28 -5.74 7.32
N LEU A 59 1.48 -4.67 7.26
CA LEU A 59 1.91 -3.32 7.63
C LEU A 59 2.38 -3.25 9.09
N LYS A 60 1.64 -3.86 10.01
CA LYS A 60 2.05 -3.90 11.42
C LYS A 60 3.40 -4.60 11.60
N LYS A 61 3.60 -5.74 10.93
CA LYS A 61 4.88 -6.46 10.95
C LYS A 61 6.03 -5.68 10.30
N SER A 62 5.74 -4.89 9.28
CA SER A 62 6.77 -4.11 8.58
C SER A 62 7.29 -2.96 9.44
N VAL A 63 6.41 -2.35 10.24
CA VAL A 63 6.79 -1.38 11.27
C VAL A 63 7.67 -2.02 12.35
N ASP A 64 7.28 -3.20 12.85
CA ASP A 64 8.07 -3.92 13.87
C ASP A 64 9.50 -4.27 13.39
N ALA A 65 9.72 -4.36 12.07
CA ALA A 65 11.02 -4.68 11.48
C ALA A 65 12.03 -3.51 11.48
N LYS A 66 11.60 -2.28 11.79
CA LYS A 66 12.38 -1.01 11.81
C LYS A 66 13.09 -0.64 10.49
N ASP A 67 13.49 0.64 10.39
CA ASP A 67 14.16 1.32 9.26
C ASP A 67 13.47 1.13 7.90
N MET A 68 13.85 0.12 7.12
CA MET A 68 13.39 -0.05 5.73
C MET A 68 12.10 -0.86 5.60
N GLY A 69 11.57 -1.41 6.70
CA GLY A 69 10.43 -2.33 6.65
C GLY A 69 9.19 -1.71 6.00
N VAL A 70 8.86 -0.47 6.37
CA VAL A 70 7.68 0.23 5.87
C VAL A 70 7.82 0.59 4.39
N ASP A 71 8.96 1.17 4.00
CA ASP A 71 9.21 1.53 2.59
C ASP A 71 9.15 0.29 1.69
N ARG A 72 9.81 -0.81 2.08
CA ARG A 72 9.77 -2.09 1.34
C ARG A 72 8.36 -2.67 1.27
N PHE A 73 7.57 -2.51 2.33
CA PHE A 73 6.19 -2.92 2.33
C PHE A 73 5.37 -2.15 1.28
N PHE A 74 5.46 -0.82 1.25
CA PHE A 74 4.72 0.00 0.29
C PHE A 74 5.23 -0.18 -1.15
N GLU A 75 6.54 -0.38 -1.36
CA GLU A 75 7.10 -0.77 -2.65
C GLU A 75 6.44 -2.07 -3.15
N GLY A 76 6.41 -3.12 -2.32
CA GLY A 76 5.82 -4.40 -2.70
C GLY A 76 4.32 -4.31 -2.98
N MET A 77 3.58 -3.55 -2.17
CA MET A 77 2.13 -3.38 -2.35
C MET A 77 1.80 -2.53 -3.58
N GLY A 78 2.58 -1.48 -3.86
CA GLY A 78 2.43 -0.67 -5.06
C GLY A 78 2.73 -1.46 -6.35
N GLN A 79 3.77 -2.28 -6.35
CA GLN A 79 4.06 -3.19 -7.46
C GLN A 79 2.92 -4.18 -7.71
N LEU A 80 2.39 -4.82 -6.66
CA LEU A 80 1.27 -5.75 -6.78
C LEU A 80 0.02 -5.08 -7.38
N LEU A 81 -0.28 -3.87 -6.93
CA LEU A 81 -1.38 -3.05 -7.45
C LEU A 81 -1.20 -2.79 -8.95
N LEU A 82 -0.02 -2.27 -9.35
CA LEU A 82 0.29 -1.97 -10.75
C LEU A 82 0.23 -3.22 -11.63
N MET A 83 0.80 -4.34 -11.18
CA MET A 83 0.72 -5.62 -11.90
C MET A 83 -0.73 -6.08 -12.11
N THR A 84 -1.58 -5.92 -11.09
CA THR A 84 -3.01 -6.29 -11.17
C THR A 84 -3.79 -5.40 -12.15
N HIS A 85 -3.48 -4.11 -12.20
CA HIS A 85 -4.13 -3.20 -13.17
C HIS A 85 -3.64 -3.44 -14.60
N LEU A 86 -2.36 -3.80 -14.77
CA LEU A 86 -1.79 -4.11 -16.08
C LEU A 86 -2.30 -5.45 -16.61
N SER A 87 -2.43 -6.47 -15.78
CA SER A 87 -2.97 -7.77 -16.20
C SER A 87 -4.42 -7.67 -16.68
N LYS A 88 -5.25 -6.82 -16.05
CA LYS A 88 -6.63 -6.52 -16.52
C LYS A 88 -6.69 -5.83 -17.88
N LYS A 89 -5.61 -5.19 -18.33
CA LYS A 89 -5.53 -4.60 -19.69
C LYS A 89 -5.06 -5.59 -20.75
N ILE A 90 -4.66 -6.80 -20.34
CA ILE A 90 -4.28 -7.92 -21.22
C ILE A 90 -5.40 -8.98 -21.20
N GLU A 91 -6.67 -8.55 -21.12
CA GLU A 91 -7.76 -9.44 -21.52
C GLU A 91 -7.75 -9.53 -23.05
N VAL A 92 -7.39 -10.72 -23.55
CA VAL A 92 -7.40 -11.11 -24.98
C VAL A 92 -8.77 -11.65 -25.34
#